data_AF-A0ABD1AUI4-F1
#
_entry.id   AF-A0ABD1AUI4-F1
#
_cell.length_a   1.000
_cell.length_b   1.000
_cell.length_c   1.000
_cell.angle_alpha   90.00
_cell.angle_beta   90.00
_cell.angle_gamma   90.00
#
_symmetry.space_group_name_H-M   'P 1'
#
loop_
_entity.id
_entity.type
_entity.pdbx_description
1 polymer ?
#
loop_
_entity_poly.entity_id
_entity_poly.type
_entity_poly.pdbx_seq_one_letter_code
_entity_poly.pdbx_strand_id
1 'polypeptide(L)'
;MATVDNFMATYIEWDPTGRYVATAVTSSVQEMENGFYIWSLNGKLLYRTLKEQFFQFAWRPRPPSLLSEQKEEEVAKNLKKYSEKYVRGRGR
;
A
#
# COMPACT_ATOMS: atom_id res chain seq x y z
N MET A 1 -11.15 -8.53 14.99
CA MET A 1 -10.87 -7.95 13.66
C MET A 1 -11.70 -6.68 13.56
N ALA A 2 -11.08 -5.50 13.41
CA ALA A 2 -11.85 -4.31 13.10
C ALA A 2 -12.25 -4.41 11.63
N THR A 3 -13.54 -4.64 11.36
CA THR A 3 -14.12 -4.57 10.02
C THR A 3 -14.23 -3.08 9.69
N VAL A 4 -13.32 -2.58 8.87
CA VAL A 4 -13.37 -1.21 8.37
C VAL A 4 -13.64 -1.32 6.89
N ASP A 5 -14.77 -0.78 6.47
CA ASP A 5 -15.32 -0.97 5.13
C ASP A 5 -15.07 0.26 4.26
N ASN A 6 -14.87 0.03 2.96
CA ASN A 6 -14.98 1.05 1.93
C ASN A 6 -16.13 0.62 1.01
N PHE A 7 -17.31 1.14 1.33
CA PHE A 7 -18.50 0.94 0.54
C PHE A 7 -18.34 1.64 -0.82
N MET A 8 -18.80 0.98 -1.88
CA MET A 8 -18.73 1.48 -3.25
C MET A 8 -17.32 1.61 -3.84
N ALA A 9 -16.31 0.90 -3.31
CA ALA A 9 -14.99 0.82 -3.95
C ALA A 9 -15.12 0.35 -5.41
N THR A 10 -14.69 1.20 -6.35
CA THR A 10 -14.72 0.94 -7.78
C THR A 10 -13.39 0.41 -8.29
N TYR A 11 -12.31 0.67 -7.54
CA TYR A 11 -10.96 0.27 -7.90
C TYR A 11 -10.18 -0.25 -6.68
N ILE A 12 -9.32 -1.23 -6.91
CA ILE A 12 -8.40 -1.79 -5.91
C ILE A 12 -7.03 -2.03 -6.55
N GLU A 13 -5.97 -1.58 -5.87
CA GLU A 13 -4.60 -1.74 -6.38
C GLU A 13 -3.61 -1.91 -5.23
N TRP A 14 -2.72 -2.90 -5.38
CA TRP A 14 -1.60 -3.11 -4.47
C TRP A 14 -0.44 -2.18 -4.81
N ASP A 15 0.23 -1.68 -3.78
CA ASP A 15 1.46 -0.94 -4.02
C ASP A 15 2.55 -1.89 -4.55
N PRO A 16 3.54 -1.41 -5.34
CA PRO A 16 4.59 -2.26 -5.91
C PRO A 16 5.43 -3.04 -4.88
N THR A 17 5.33 -2.71 -3.59
CA THR A 17 6.00 -3.42 -2.50
C THR A 17 5.15 -4.50 -1.84
N GLY A 18 3.83 -4.53 -2.09
CA GLY A 18 2.87 -5.44 -1.48
C GLY A 18 2.60 -5.20 0.01
N ARG A 19 3.00 -4.05 0.56
CA ARG A 19 2.82 -3.70 1.98
C ARG A 19 1.54 -2.91 2.24
N TYR A 20 1.00 -2.30 1.20
CA TYR A 20 -0.17 -1.45 1.22
C TYR A 20 -1.10 -1.83 0.08
N VAL A 21 -2.39 -1.67 0.33
CA VAL A 21 -3.44 -1.76 -0.70
C VAL A 21 -4.22 -0.46 -0.69
N ALA A 22 -4.55 0.05 -1.88
CA ALA A 22 -5.44 1.18 -2.04
C ALA A 22 -6.78 0.69 -2.55
N THR A 23 -7.86 1.25 -2.01
CA THR A 23 -9.19 1.16 -2.59
C THR A 23 -9.67 2.57 -2.93
N ALA A 24 -10.29 2.72 -4.09
CA ALA A 24 -10.70 4.02 -4.63
C ALA A 24 -12.17 3.99 -5.05
N VAL A 25 -12.83 5.13 -4.90
CA VAL A 25 -14.19 5.40 -5.35
C VAL A 25 -14.10 6.52 -6.37
N THR A 26 -14.32 6.22 -7.64
CA THR A 26 -14.10 7.15 -8.76
C THR A 26 -15.39 7.84 -9.19
N SER A 27 -15.30 9.14 -9.49
CA SER A 27 -16.41 9.98 -9.97
C SER A 27 -16.98 9.54 -11.33
N SER A 28 -16.25 8.71 -12.07
CA SER A 28 -16.73 8.11 -13.31
C SER A 28 -17.80 7.04 -13.10
N VAL A 29 -17.89 6.46 -11.91
CA VAL A 29 -18.79 5.33 -11.60
C VAL A 29 -19.75 5.66 -10.46
N GLN A 30 -19.32 6.49 -9.49
CA GLN A 30 -20.11 6.88 -8.32
C GLN A 30 -20.18 8.40 -8.21
N GLU A 31 -21.35 8.95 -7.87
CA GLU A 31 -21.55 10.41 -7.81
C GLU A 31 -21.08 11.04 -6.49
N MET A 32 -20.99 10.24 -5.42
CA MET A 32 -20.70 10.72 -4.06
C MET A 32 -19.56 9.92 -3.42
N GLU A 33 -19.01 10.47 -2.33
CA GLU A 33 -17.94 9.87 -1.52
C GLU A 33 -16.68 9.46 -2.31
N ASN A 34 -16.40 10.18 -3.39
CA ASN A 34 -15.24 9.88 -4.22
C ASN A 34 -13.92 10.15 -3.48
N GLY A 35 -12.89 9.38 -3.80
CA GLY A 35 -11.58 9.45 -3.15
C GLY A 35 -10.90 8.10 -3.03
N PHE A 36 -9.99 7.98 -2.07
CA PHE A 36 -9.22 6.75 -1.86
C PHE A 36 -8.87 6.50 -0.39
N TYR A 37 -8.64 5.22 -0.10
CA TYR A 37 -8.32 4.68 1.21
C TYR A 37 -7.07 3.83 1.05
N ILE A 38 -6.10 3.99 1.96
CA ILE A 38 -4.89 3.17 2.00
C ILE A 38 -4.93 2.31 3.24
N TRP A 39 -4.75 1.03 3.02
CA TRP A 39 -4.74 0.01 4.03
C TRP A 39 -3.34 -0.58 4.13
N SER A 40 -2.96 -0.98 5.34
CA SER A 40 -1.80 -1.84 5.53
C SER A 40 -2.11 -3.28 5.14
N LEU A 41 -1.07 -4.09 4.96
CA LEU A 41 -1.17 -5.52 4.66
C LEU A 41 -2.09 -6.31 5.62
N ASN A 42 -2.22 -5.88 6.88
CA ASN A 42 -3.08 -6.56 7.86
C ASN A 42 -4.52 -6.01 7.91
N GLY A 43 -4.90 -5.15 6.98
CA GLY A 43 -6.24 -4.56 6.88
C GLY A 43 -6.44 -3.31 7.75
N LYS A 44 -5.44 -2.83 8.50
CA LYS A 44 -5.58 -1.56 9.22
C LYS A 44 -5.65 -0.39 8.23
N LEU A 45 -6.70 0.43 8.32
CA LEU A 45 -6.80 1.70 7.62
C LEU A 45 -5.68 2.65 8.09
N LEU A 46 -4.84 3.10 7.15
CA LEU A 46 -3.74 4.01 7.42
C LEU A 46 -4.08 5.43 6.99
N TYR A 47 -4.81 5.57 5.88
CA TYR A 47 -5.10 6.86 5.30
C TYR A 47 -6.44 6.85 4.58
N ARG A 48 -7.19 7.95 4.67
CA ARG A 48 -8.45 8.17 3.96
C ARG A 48 -8.45 9.59 3.43
N THR A 49 -8.76 9.77 2.16
CA THR A 49 -8.97 11.10 1.57
C THR A 49 -10.15 11.06 0.64
N LEU A 50 -11.12 11.90 0.94
CA LEU A 50 -12.23 12.20 0.04
C LEU A 50 -11.79 13.35 -0.86
N LYS A 51 -12.14 13.26 -2.14
CA LYS A 51 -11.83 14.26 -3.15
C LYS A 51 -12.96 14.28 -4.17
N GLU A 52 -13.54 15.46 -4.36
CA GLU A 52 -14.50 15.69 -5.43
C GLU A 52 -13.83 15.50 -6.80
N GLN A 53 -14.60 14.99 -7.77
CA GLN A 53 -14.10 14.74 -9.13
C GLN A 53 -12.81 13.90 -9.13
N PHE A 54 -12.79 12.83 -8.34
CA PHE A 54 -11.68 11.89 -8.26
C PHE A 54 -11.80 10.83 -9.36
N PHE A 55 -10.94 10.88 -10.37
CA PHE A 55 -11.05 9.99 -11.53
C PHE A 55 -10.13 8.77 -11.49
N GLN A 56 -8.96 8.88 -10.86
CA GLN A 56 -7.94 7.85 -10.93
C GLN A 56 -7.06 7.82 -9.68
N PHE A 57 -6.74 6.61 -9.26
CA PHE A 57 -5.64 6.29 -8.35
C PHE A 57 -4.56 5.54 -9.14
N ALA A 58 -3.28 5.82 -8.85
CA ALA A 58 -2.18 5.01 -9.32
C ALA A 58 -1.02 5.09 -8.33
N TRP A 59 -0.44 3.94 -7.99
CA TRP A 59 0.80 3.92 -7.23
C TRP A 59 1.97 4.40 -8.07
N ARG A 60 2.94 5.06 -7.43
CA ARG A 60 4.19 5.39 -8.12
C ARG A 60 4.94 4.08 -8.43
N PRO A 61 5.33 3.82 -9.69
CA PRO A 61 6.11 2.64 -10.02
C PRO A 61 7.42 2.62 -9.23
N ARG A 62 7.84 1.44 -8.78
CA ARG A 62 9.13 1.28 -8.10
C ARG A 62 10.24 1.24 -9.16
N PRO A 63 11.29 2.08 -9.05
CA PRO A 63 12.47 1.96 -9.90
C PRO A 63 13.12 0.57 -9.79
N PRO A 64 13.89 0.15 -10.80
CA PRO A 64 14.69 -1.06 -10.73
C PRO A 64 15.58 -1.10 -9.48
N SER A 65 15.84 -2.30 -8.97
CA SER A 65 16.74 -2.50 -7.85
C SER A 65 18.13 -1.96 -8.18
N LEU A 66 18.72 -1.23 -7.23
CA LEU A 66 20.12 -0.79 -7.31
C LEU A 66 21.09 -1.90 -6.92
N LEU A 67 20.57 -3.06 -6.47
CA LEU A 67 21.37 -4.20 -6.06
C LEU A 67 21.70 -5.07 -7.28
N SER A 68 22.91 -5.62 -7.29
CA SER A 68 23.24 -6.73 -8.17
C SER A 68 22.58 -8.02 -7.67
N GLU A 69 22.36 -8.98 -8.56
CA GLU A 69 21.77 -10.29 -8.23
C GLU A 69 22.47 -10.97 -7.05
N GLN A 70 23.81 -10.93 -7.02
CA GLN A 70 24.62 -11.47 -5.91
C GLN A 70 24.27 -10.85 -4.56
N LYS A 71 24.04 -9.53 -4.53
CA LYS A 71 23.66 -8.82 -3.30
C LYS A 71 22.23 -9.14 -2.91
N GLU A 72 21.34 -9.32 -3.87
CA GLU A 72 19.96 -9.74 -3.60
C GLU A 72 19.91 -11.13 -2.97
N GLU A 73 20.70 -12.08 -3.49
CA GLU A 73 20.84 -13.41 -2.89
C GLU A 73 21.44 -13.36 -1.47
N GLU A 74 22.46 -12.54 -1.25
CA GLU A 74 23.06 -12.36 0.07
C GLU A 74 22.04 -11.82 1.08
N VAL A 75 21.24 -10.83 0.67
CA VAL A 75 20.15 -10.27 1.49
C VAL A 75 19.10 -11.34 1.79
N ALA A 76 18.72 -12.15 0.81
CA ALA A 76 17.75 -13.23 1.00
C ALA A 76 18.27 -14.29 1.99
N LYS A 77 19.54 -14.71 1.88
CA LYS A 77 20.18 -15.68 2.79
C LYS A 77 20.27 -15.14 4.23
N ASN A 78 20.53 -13.85 4.38
CA ASN A 78 20.74 -13.21 5.69
C ASN A 78 19.51 -12.46 6.22
N LEU A 79 18.32 -12.71 5.65
CA LEU A 79 17.11 -11.92 5.94
C LEU A 79 16.75 -11.87 7.43
N LYS A 80 16.96 -12.96 8.18
CA LYS A 80 16.72 -13.02 9.63
C LYS A 80 17.57 -12.01 10.41
N LYS A 81 18.86 -11.89 10.08
CA LYS A 81 19.76 -10.92 10.70
C LYS A 81 19.34 -9.49 10.38
N TYR A 82 18.92 -9.24 9.14
CA TYR A 82 18.46 -7.91 8.73
C TYR A 82 17.11 -7.53 9.35
N SER A 83 16.18 -8.47 9.52
CA SER A 83 14.84 -8.19 10.05
C SER A 83 14.88 -7.71 11.50
N GLU A 84 15.76 -8.27 12.34
CA GLU A 84 15.97 -7.86 13.74
C GLU A 84 16.26 -6.36 13.88
N LYS A 85 17.08 -5.80 12.97
CA LYS A 85 17.42 -4.38 12.95
C LYS A 85 16.19 -3.48 12.79
N TYR A 86 15.23 -3.89 11.96
CA TYR A 86 14.05 -3.09 11.61
C TYR A 86 12.84 -3.34 12.51
N VAL A 87 12.79 -4.47 13.21
CA VAL A 87 11.78 -4.71 14.25
C VAL A 87 11.99 -3.76 15.43
N ARG A 88 13.25 -3.57 15.85
CA ARG A 88 13.60 -2.72 17.00
C ARG A 88 13.36 -1.21 16.77
N GLY A 89 13.27 -0.76 15.51
CA GLY A 89 13.06 0.65 15.17
C GLY A 89 11.60 1.13 15.23
N ARG A 90 10.62 0.25 15.43
CA ARG A 90 9.18 0.60 15.44
C ARG A 90 8.63 1.07 16.80
N GLY A 91 9.50 1.39 17.75
CA GLY A 91 9.14 1.82 19.11
C GLY A 91 8.94 3.33 19.30
N ARG A 92 8.55 4.07 18.26
CA ARG A 92 8.14 5.47 18.36
C ARG A 92 6.84 5.69 17.60
#